data_AF-A0A0K8MDF6-F1
#
_entry.id   AF-A0A0K8MDF6-F1
#
_cell.length_a   1.000
_cell.length_b   1.000
_cell.length_c   1.000
_cell.angle_alpha   90.00
_cell.angle_beta   90.00
_cell.angle_gamma   90.00
#
_symmetry.space_group_name_H-M   'P 1'
#
loop_
_entity.id
_entity.type
_entity.pdbx_description
1 polymer ?
#
loop_
_entity_poly.entity_id
_entity_poly.type
_entity_poly.pdbx_seq_one_letter_code
_entity_poly.pdbx_strand_id
1 'polypeptide(L)'
;MHTLLTRQLARLGFKEDAVPSELEAWQKLIEFVSTAYTEADQERYMLERSMELSSRELMGLNEKLENAQHIARLGYWSYNNESDKFSFSKELCLLLGLNPTRPTLNFEEYFNLVHEKNQAYFQKWKEEIPLREKLEYEGEARIKNAETNEYGWYYIKAHMEHPGKVLSGIAIDITKRKAIEKEVASLNQQLVESARMAGMADVAISILHNVGNILNSANVSLGLLQEKIEKNHTQKLFKVIDMIGDNISSLATYLTEDPKGKLIPEYLTTLEKVIKEEHHSFAHEIENLVKHIQHIKDIVAMQQTVSKVSGMAEKVFVPEIFDTALQINGETSLANDIKLTREYEESCFI
;
A
#
# COMPACT_ATOMS: atom_id res chain seq x y z
N MET A 1 -8.30 -82.93 -14.16
CA MET A 1 -6.84 -82.74 -14.40
C MET A 1 -6.61 -81.27 -14.77
N HIS A 2 -5.49 -80.65 -14.38
CA HIS A 2 -5.24 -79.23 -14.73
C HIS A 2 -5.12 -79.06 -16.24
N THR A 3 -5.70 -78.00 -16.83
CA THR A 3 -5.81 -77.82 -18.29
C THR A 3 -4.45 -77.81 -19.01
N LEU A 4 -3.42 -77.27 -18.36
CA LEU A 4 -2.03 -77.32 -18.84
C LEU A 4 -1.47 -78.75 -18.88
N LEU A 5 -1.77 -79.56 -17.87
CA LEU A 5 -1.33 -80.96 -17.79
C LEU A 5 -2.06 -81.81 -18.84
N THR A 6 -3.36 -81.60 -19.06
CA THR A 6 -4.13 -82.24 -20.14
C THR A 6 -3.56 -81.88 -21.51
N ARG A 7 -3.19 -80.61 -21.74
CA ARG A 7 -2.56 -80.15 -22.99
C ARG A 7 -1.16 -80.76 -23.20
N GLN A 8 -0.39 -80.91 -22.13
CA GLN A 8 0.95 -81.53 -22.16
C GLN A 8 0.89 -83.02 -22.46
N LEU A 9 -0.05 -83.76 -21.86
CA LEU A 9 -0.28 -85.18 -22.14
C LEU A 9 -0.70 -85.41 -23.59
N ALA A 10 -1.64 -84.60 -24.10
CA ALA A 10 -2.08 -84.67 -25.50
C ALA A 10 -0.93 -84.39 -26.49
N ARG A 11 -0.02 -83.46 -26.17
CA ARG A 11 1.13 -83.11 -27.03
C ARG A 11 2.18 -84.23 -27.12
N LEU A 12 2.26 -85.09 -26.10
CA LEU A 12 3.14 -86.26 -26.08
C LEU A 12 2.46 -87.54 -26.59
N GLY A 13 1.21 -87.44 -27.07
CA GLY A 13 0.45 -88.57 -27.61
C GLY A 13 -0.13 -89.51 -26.54
N PHE A 14 -0.12 -89.11 -25.27
CA PHE A 14 -0.69 -89.90 -24.19
C PHE A 14 -2.20 -89.67 -24.08
N LYS A 15 -2.96 -90.76 -23.92
CA LYS A 15 -4.37 -90.72 -23.51
C LYS A 15 -4.43 -90.62 -21.98
N GLU A 16 -5.43 -89.93 -21.44
CA GLU A 16 -5.61 -89.74 -19.98
C GLU A 16 -5.65 -91.07 -19.19
N ASP A 17 -6.00 -92.16 -19.88
CA ASP A 17 -6.20 -93.50 -19.28
C ASP A 17 -5.08 -94.52 -19.63
N ALA A 18 -3.98 -94.09 -20.25
CA ALA A 18 -2.92 -94.98 -20.71
C ALA A 18 -1.56 -94.67 -20.05
N VAL A 19 -0.92 -95.70 -19.47
CA VAL A 19 0.43 -95.59 -18.90
C VAL A 19 1.46 -95.60 -20.03
N PRO A 20 2.48 -94.72 -20.01
CA PRO A 20 3.56 -94.75 -20.98
C PRO A 20 4.25 -96.13 -20.98
N SER A 21 4.27 -96.80 -22.12
CA SER A 21 4.80 -98.17 -22.25
C SER A 21 6.33 -98.23 -22.35
N GLU A 22 7.00 -97.09 -22.59
CA GLU A 22 8.45 -96.99 -22.76
C GLU A 22 9.07 -96.02 -21.74
N LEU A 23 10.23 -96.39 -21.19
CA LEU A 23 10.95 -95.61 -20.18
C LEU A 23 11.33 -94.20 -20.69
N GLU A 24 11.68 -94.08 -21.97
CA GLU A 24 12.04 -92.79 -22.60
C GLU A 24 10.84 -91.82 -22.64
N ALA A 25 9.64 -92.36 -22.85
CA ALA A 25 8.41 -91.58 -22.90
C ALA A 25 8.01 -91.08 -21.49
N TRP A 26 8.29 -91.88 -20.45
CA TRP A 26 8.15 -91.48 -19.04
C TRP A 26 9.12 -90.37 -18.64
N GLN A 27 10.39 -90.47 -19.05
CA GLN A 27 11.41 -89.45 -18.80
C GLN A 27 11.05 -88.11 -19.45
N LYS A 28 10.58 -88.12 -20.71
CA LYS A 28 10.13 -86.90 -21.42
C LYS A 28 8.94 -86.24 -20.73
N LEU A 29 7.98 -87.02 -20.23
CA LEU A 29 6.84 -86.46 -19.48
C LEU A 29 7.30 -85.78 -18.18
N ILE A 30 8.17 -86.42 -17.41
CA ILE A 30 8.72 -85.84 -16.17
C ILE A 30 9.50 -84.55 -16.48
N GLU A 31 10.31 -84.54 -17.52
CA GLU A 31 11.09 -83.36 -17.93
C GLU A 31 10.17 -82.18 -18.33
N PHE A 32 9.13 -82.43 -19.12
CA PHE A 32 8.16 -81.39 -19.49
C PHE A 32 7.38 -80.86 -18.30
N VAL A 33 6.92 -81.76 -17.41
CA VAL A 33 6.22 -81.36 -16.19
C VAL A 33 7.15 -80.56 -15.28
N SER A 34 8.38 -81.05 -15.04
CA SER A 34 9.40 -80.34 -14.25
C SER A 34 9.73 -78.96 -14.81
N THR A 35 9.87 -78.83 -16.13
CA THR A 35 10.10 -77.55 -16.80
C THR A 35 8.92 -76.60 -16.58
N ALA A 36 7.69 -77.08 -16.78
CA ALA A 36 6.50 -76.26 -16.59
C ALA A 36 6.29 -75.81 -15.13
N TYR A 37 6.63 -76.65 -14.15
CA TYR A 37 6.63 -76.24 -12.74
C TYR A 37 7.73 -75.22 -12.45
N THR A 38 8.92 -75.38 -13.03
CA THR A 38 10.02 -74.42 -12.88
C THR A 38 9.68 -73.07 -13.52
N GLU A 39 9.08 -73.06 -14.70
CA GLU A 39 8.58 -71.85 -15.37
C GLU A 39 7.49 -71.17 -14.55
N ALA A 40 6.52 -71.93 -14.02
CA ALA A 40 5.45 -71.37 -13.19
C ALA A 40 5.98 -70.78 -11.87
N ASP A 41 6.95 -71.44 -11.22
CA ASP A 41 7.60 -70.91 -10.02
C ASP A 41 8.40 -69.63 -10.32
N GLN A 42 9.08 -69.58 -11.47
CA GLN A 42 9.79 -68.38 -11.94
C GLN A 42 8.81 -67.23 -12.26
N GLU A 43 7.72 -67.48 -12.96
CA GLU A 43 6.69 -66.47 -13.25
C GLU A 43 6.08 -65.91 -11.97
N ARG A 44 5.76 -66.78 -11.01
CA ARG A 44 5.24 -66.37 -9.70
C ARG A 44 6.24 -65.52 -8.93
N TYR A 45 7.50 -65.95 -8.88
CA TYR A 45 8.58 -65.19 -8.23
C TYR A 45 8.76 -63.81 -8.88
N MET A 46 8.75 -63.74 -10.21
CA MET A 46 8.88 -62.49 -10.96
C MET A 46 7.69 -61.55 -10.72
N LEU A 47 6.47 -62.10 -10.64
CA LEU A 47 5.26 -61.32 -10.35
C LEU A 47 5.30 -60.75 -8.92
N GLU A 48 5.63 -61.59 -7.92
CA GLU A 48 5.77 -61.15 -6.53
C GLU A 48 6.86 -60.07 -6.41
N ARG A 49 8.01 -60.27 -7.07
CA ARG A 49 9.09 -59.28 -7.08
C ARG A 49 8.72 -57.97 -7.77
N SER A 50 7.98 -58.04 -8.88
CA SER A 50 7.47 -56.86 -9.60
C SER A 50 6.46 -56.08 -8.75
N MET A 51 5.56 -56.80 -8.06
CA MET A 51 4.61 -56.19 -7.12
C MET A 51 5.33 -55.51 -5.94
N GLU A 52 6.33 -56.16 -5.35
CA GLU A 52 7.15 -55.54 -4.29
C GLU A 52 7.86 -54.28 -4.76
N LEU A 53 8.47 -54.32 -5.95
CA LEU A 53 9.18 -53.18 -6.52
C LEU A 53 8.22 -52.02 -6.79
N SER A 54 7.09 -52.29 -7.45
CA SER A 54 6.04 -51.29 -7.72
C SER A 54 5.47 -50.71 -6.43
N SER A 55 5.20 -51.56 -5.42
CA SER A 55 4.73 -51.10 -4.11
C SER A 55 5.73 -50.18 -3.43
N ARG A 56 7.02 -50.53 -3.46
CA ARG A 56 8.09 -49.69 -2.91
C ARG A 56 8.25 -48.37 -3.66
N GLU A 57 8.19 -48.39 -4.98
CA GLU A 57 8.24 -47.18 -5.81
C GLU A 57 7.06 -46.26 -5.53
N LEU A 58 5.84 -46.81 -5.42
CA LEU A 58 4.64 -46.06 -5.07
C LEU A 58 4.72 -45.45 -3.66
N MET A 59 5.23 -46.21 -2.68
CA MET A 59 5.46 -45.68 -1.33
C MET A 59 6.46 -44.52 -1.35
N GLY A 60 7.58 -44.67 -2.07
CA GLY A 60 8.59 -43.61 -2.20
C GLY A 60 8.08 -42.38 -2.96
N LEU A 61 7.23 -42.56 -3.97
CA LEU A 61 6.60 -41.45 -4.68
C LEU A 61 5.59 -40.73 -3.78
N ASN A 62 4.78 -41.47 -3.02
CA ASN A 62 3.80 -40.91 -2.10
C ASN A 62 4.49 -40.10 -0.98
N GLU A 63 5.60 -40.59 -0.44
CA GLU A 63 6.39 -39.86 0.57
C GLU A 63 6.96 -38.54 0.01
N LYS A 64 7.50 -38.57 -1.22
CA LYS A 64 7.97 -37.35 -1.89
C LYS A 64 6.85 -36.34 -2.13
N LEU A 65 5.66 -36.83 -2.53
CA LEU A 65 4.49 -35.99 -2.74
C LEU A 65 4.01 -35.37 -1.43
N GLU A 66 3.90 -36.15 -0.34
CA GLU A 66 3.57 -35.64 0.99
C GLU A 66 4.55 -34.55 1.45
N ASN A 67 5.86 -34.77 1.27
CA ASN A 67 6.87 -33.78 1.61
C ASN A 67 6.75 -32.50 0.77
N ALA A 68 6.52 -32.62 -0.54
CA ALA A 68 6.33 -31.46 -1.41
C ALA A 68 5.07 -30.66 -1.02
N GLN A 69 3.98 -31.35 -0.70
CA GLN A 69 2.74 -30.74 -0.19
C GLN A 69 2.97 -30.00 1.13
N HIS A 70 3.71 -30.60 2.05
CA HIS A 70 4.06 -30.00 3.34
C HIS A 70 4.91 -28.73 3.18
N ILE A 71 5.96 -28.78 2.36
CA ILE A 71 6.82 -27.61 2.09
C ILE A 71 6.03 -26.48 1.44
N ALA A 72 5.17 -26.80 0.47
CA ALA A 72 4.33 -25.83 -0.22
C ALA A 72 3.12 -25.36 0.60
N ARG A 73 2.83 -26.00 1.75
CA ARG A 73 1.60 -25.84 2.54
C ARG A 73 0.35 -25.91 1.66
N LEU A 74 0.36 -26.89 0.76
CA LEU A 74 -0.70 -27.18 -0.19
C LEU A 74 -1.34 -28.50 0.20
N GLY A 75 -2.65 -28.45 0.42
CA GLY A 75 -3.48 -29.59 0.73
C GLY A 75 -4.40 -29.96 -0.42
N TYR A 76 -4.56 -31.25 -0.68
CA TYR A 76 -5.64 -31.76 -1.53
C TYR A 76 -6.91 -31.98 -0.70
N TRP A 77 -8.06 -31.76 -1.31
CA TRP A 77 -9.36 -32.10 -0.77
C TRP A 77 -10.27 -32.64 -1.86
N SER A 78 -11.21 -33.50 -1.45
CA SER A 78 -12.33 -33.91 -2.28
C SER A 78 -13.62 -33.87 -1.49
N TYR A 79 -14.73 -33.64 -2.17
CA TYR A 79 -16.06 -33.57 -1.62
C TYR A 79 -16.98 -34.45 -2.44
N ASN A 80 -17.59 -35.46 -1.79
CA ASN A 80 -18.57 -36.33 -2.40
C ASN A 80 -19.98 -35.82 -2.05
N ASN A 81 -20.74 -35.44 -3.07
CA ASN A 81 -22.06 -34.85 -2.91
C ASN A 81 -23.15 -35.86 -2.50
N GLU A 82 -23.00 -37.14 -2.89
CA GLU A 82 -23.97 -38.20 -2.53
C GLU A 82 -23.84 -38.57 -1.06
N SER A 83 -22.61 -38.66 -0.54
CA SER A 83 -22.36 -39.02 0.85
C SER A 83 -22.26 -37.83 1.81
N ASP A 84 -22.31 -36.59 1.29
CA ASP A 84 -22.04 -35.33 2.00
C ASP A 84 -20.76 -35.41 2.85
N LYS A 85 -19.65 -35.83 2.23
CA LYS A 85 -18.37 -36.01 2.94
C LYS A 85 -17.23 -35.32 2.21
N PHE A 86 -16.51 -34.49 2.94
CA PHE A 86 -15.17 -34.04 2.60
C PHE A 86 -14.15 -35.12 2.93
N SER A 87 -13.09 -35.19 2.15
CA SER A 87 -11.89 -35.94 2.42
C SER A 87 -10.71 -35.00 2.24
N PHE A 88 -9.87 -34.90 3.26
CA PHE A 88 -8.72 -34.01 3.26
C PHE A 88 -7.43 -34.82 3.23
N SER A 89 -6.43 -34.33 2.50
CA SER A 89 -5.05 -34.81 2.62
C SER A 89 -4.51 -34.58 4.04
N LYS A 90 -3.51 -35.37 4.42
CA LYS A 90 -2.84 -35.29 5.72
C LYS A 90 -2.34 -33.87 6.02
N GLU A 91 -1.75 -33.19 5.04
CA GLU A 91 -1.29 -31.80 5.19
C GLU A 91 -2.46 -30.85 5.48
N LEU A 92 -3.56 -30.96 4.74
CA LEU A 92 -4.71 -30.09 4.95
C LEU A 92 -5.38 -30.34 6.31
N CYS A 93 -5.42 -31.58 6.79
CA CYS A 93 -5.85 -31.87 8.15
C CYS A 93 -4.98 -31.13 9.18
N LEU A 94 -3.65 -31.17 9.04
CA LEU A 94 -2.73 -30.47 9.94
C LEU A 94 -2.93 -28.94 9.88
N LEU A 95 -3.07 -28.37 8.68
CA LEU A 95 -3.31 -26.93 8.50
C LEU A 95 -4.63 -26.46 9.14
N LEU A 96 -5.67 -27.27 9.04
CA LEU A 96 -7.00 -26.98 9.60
C LEU A 96 -7.14 -27.39 11.08
N GLY A 97 -6.13 -28.00 11.70
CA GLY A 97 -6.21 -28.50 13.09
C GLY A 97 -7.17 -29.69 13.26
N LEU A 98 -7.36 -30.47 12.20
CA LEU A 98 -8.21 -31.66 12.18
C LEU A 98 -7.39 -32.92 12.45
N ASN A 99 -8.02 -33.91 13.09
CA ASN A 99 -7.37 -35.18 13.36
C ASN A 99 -7.23 -36.02 12.07
N PRO A 100 -6.01 -36.38 11.64
CA PRO A 100 -5.78 -37.13 10.40
C PRO A 100 -6.36 -38.56 10.42
N THR A 101 -6.66 -39.13 11.59
CA THR A 101 -7.32 -40.45 11.71
C THR A 101 -8.85 -40.39 11.58
N ARG A 102 -9.46 -39.21 11.54
CA ARG A 102 -10.89 -39.00 11.25
C ARG A 102 -11.10 -37.82 10.28
N PRO A 103 -10.66 -37.94 9.02
CA PRO A 103 -10.49 -36.81 8.10
C PRO A 103 -11.77 -36.40 7.37
N THR A 104 -12.94 -36.90 7.76
CA THR A 104 -14.19 -36.66 7.03
C THR A 104 -15.08 -35.70 7.79
N LEU A 105 -15.23 -34.49 7.26
CA LEU A 105 -16.25 -33.53 7.68
C LEU A 105 -17.44 -33.60 6.73
N ASN A 106 -18.63 -33.34 7.23
CA ASN A 106 -19.77 -33.05 6.37
C ASN A 106 -19.75 -31.57 5.89
N PHE A 107 -20.70 -31.19 5.04
CA PHE A 107 -20.70 -29.81 4.52
C PHE A 107 -20.95 -28.76 5.61
N GLU A 108 -21.84 -29.05 6.55
CA GLU A 108 -22.18 -28.14 7.65
C GLU A 108 -20.99 -27.89 8.59
N GLU A 109 -20.27 -28.96 8.95
CA GLU A 109 -19.07 -28.90 9.78
C GLU A 109 -17.95 -28.07 9.12
N TYR A 110 -17.70 -28.28 7.82
CA TYR A 110 -16.75 -27.46 7.08
C TYR A 110 -17.22 -26.00 6.96
N PHE A 111 -18.51 -25.78 6.68
CA PHE A 111 -19.11 -24.46 6.54
C PHE A 111 -18.98 -23.63 7.83
N ASN A 112 -19.08 -24.27 9.00
CA ASN A 112 -18.89 -23.63 10.30
C ASN A 112 -17.45 -23.13 10.55
N LEU A 113 -16.46 -23.70 9.85
CA LEU A 113 -15.08 -23.22 9.89
C LEU A 113 -14.84 -22.04 8.94
N VAL A 114 -15.70 -21.85 7.93
CA VAL A 114 -15.57 -20.75 6.98
C VAL A 114 -16.05 -19.43 7.60
N HIS A 115 -15.26 -18.38 7.45
CA HIS A 115 -15.59 -17.04 7.94
C HIS A 115 -16.90 -16.51 7.30
N GLU A 116 -17.72 -15.79 8.07
CA GLU A 116 -19.04 -15.26 7.65
C GLU A 116 -19.05 -14.56 6.28
N LYS A 117 -18.09 -13.67 6.03
CA LYS A 117 -17.92 -12.99 4.72
C LYS A 117 -17.76 -13.94 3.52
N ASN A 118 -17.29 -15.17 3.71
CA ASN A 118 -17.12 -16.17 2.66
C ASN A 118 -18.31 -17.16 2.60
N GLN A 119 -19.12 -17.28 3.65
CA GLN A 119 -20.21 -18.27 3.75
C GLN A 119 -21.24 -18.14 2.63
N ALA A 120 -21.68 -16.93 2.28
CA ALA A 120 -22.65 -16.72 1.20
C ALA A 120 -22.17 -17.28 -0.15
N TYR A 121 -20.85 -17.19 -0.40
CA TYR A 121 -20.26 -17.73 -1.62
C TYR A 121 -20.25 -19.26 -1.63
N PHE A 122 -19.83 -19.88 -0.51
CA PHE A 122 -19.83 -21.34 -0.36
C PHE A 122 -21.24 -21.95 -0.40
N GLN A 123 -22.24 -21.24 0.13
CA GLN A 123 -23.63 -21.67 0.07
C GLN A 123 -24.15 -21.69 -1.38
N LYS A 124 -23.95 -20.59 -2.12
CA LYS A 124 -24.29 -20.54 -3.55
C LYS A 124 -23.60 -21.65 -4.32
N TRP A 125 -22.33 -21.88 -4.02
CA TRP A 125 -21.55 -22.93 -4.67
C TRP A 125 -22.11 -24.34 -4.41
N LYS A 126 -22.55 -24.64 -3.18
CA LYS A 126 -23.22 -25.90 -2.83
C LYS A 126 -24.51 -26.14 -3.62
N GLU A 127 -25.28 -25.09 -3.87
CA GLU A 127 -26.51 -25.15 -4.68
C GLU A 127 -26.21 -25.40 -6.16
N GLU A 128 -25.07 -24.94 -6.67
CA GLU A 128 -24.68 -25.10 -8.08
C GLU A 128 -24.09 -26.50 -8.41
N ILE A 129 -23.56 -27.22 -7.42
CA ILE A 129 -22.97 -28.56 -7.60
C ILE A 129 -23.89 -29.55 -8.34
N PRO A 130 -25.18 -29.74 -7.96
CA PRO A 130 -26.06 -30.67 -8.65
C PRO A 130 -26.60 -30.13 -9.99
N LEU A 131 -26.46 -28.84 -10.26
CA LEU A 131 -27.07 -28.17 -11.41
C LEU A 131 -26.13 -28.06 -12.62
N ARG A 132 -24.82 -28.19 -12.42
CA ARG A 132 -23.80 -27.99 -13.47
C ARG A 132 -23.07 -29.29 -13.81
N GLU A 133 -22.89 -29.54 -15.10
CA GLU A 133 -22.06 -30.67 -15.59
C GLU A 133 -20.57 -30.47 -15.31
N LYS A 134 -20.11 -29.21 -15.27
CA LYS A 134 -18.74 -28.82 -14.93
C LYS A 134 -18.76 -27.61 -14.01
N LEU A 135 -17.98 -27.66 -12.93
CA LEU A 135 -17.81 -26.58 -11.97
C LEU A 135 -16.33 -26.35 -11.74
N GLU A 136 -15.89 -25.11 -11.93
CA GLU A 136 -14.56 -24.64 -11.55
C GLU A 136 -14.73 -23.52 -10.54
N TYR A 137 -13.93 -23.56 -9.48
CA TYR A 137 -13.89 -22.51 -8.47
C TYR A 137 -12.45 -22.10 -8.22
N GLU A 138 -12.23 -20.79 -8.14
CA GLU A 138 -10.96 -20.20 -7.77
C GLU A 138 -11.23 -19.00 -6.88
N GLY A 139 -10.68 -18.99 -5.67
CA GLY A 139 -10.93 -17.91 -4.73
C GLY A 139 -10.14 -18.01 -3.43
N GLU A 140 -10.16 -16.93 -2.67
CA GLU A 140 -9.54 -16.85 -1.35
C GLU A 140 -10.60 -16.87 -0.25
N ALA A 141 -10.39 -17.70 0.76
CA ALA A 141 -11.30 -17.82 1.89
C ALA A 141 -10.54 -17.81 3.21
N ARG A 142 -11.19 -17.27 4.24
CA ARG A 142 -10.72 -17.42 5.61
C ARG A 142 -11.37 -18.65 6.22
N ILE A 143 -10.52 -19.58 6.66
CA ILE A 143 -10.95 -20.82 7.30
C ILE A 143 -10.36 -20.86 8.70
N LYS A 144 -11.20 -21.17 9.67
CA LYS A 144 -10.85 -21.31 11.07
C LYS A 144 -10.14 -22.64 11.28
N ASN A 145 -9.00 -22.59 11.98
CA ASN A 145 -8.35 -23.78 12.49
C ASN A 145 -9.17 -24.33 13.68
N ALA A 146 -9.50 -25.61 13.66
CA ALA A 146 -10.36 -26.25 14.64
C ALA A 146 -9.69 -26.42 16.03
N GLU A 147 -8.36 -26.43 16.08
CA GLU A 147 -7.58 -26.57 17.31
C GLU A 147 -7.28 -25.20 17.95
N THR A 148 -6.75 -24.26 17.17
CA THR A 148 -6.34 -22.94 17.68
C THR A 148 -7.46 -21.92 17.69
N ASN A 149 -8.55 -22.18 16.97
CA ASN A 149 -9.69 -21.27 16.80
C ASN A 149 -9.32 -19.96 16.04
N GLU A 150 -8.12 -19.89 15.44
CA GLU A 150 -7.63 -18.76 14.65
C GLU A 150 -7.98 -18.91 13.16
N TYR A 151 -8.09 -17.80 12.44
CA TYR A 151 -8.36 -17.82 11.00
C TYR A 151 -7.06 -17.80 10.18
N GLY A 152 -6.92 -18.78 9.29
CA GLY A 152 -5.94 -18.77 8.20
C GLY A 152 -6.57 -18.30 6.89
N TRP A 153 -5.76 -17.72 6.01
CA TRP A 153 -6.14 -17.44 4.63
C TRP A 153 -5.74 -18.60 3.72
N TYR A 154 -6.71 -19.10 2.95
CA TYR A 154 -6.51 -20.19 2.02
C TYR A 154 -6.94 -19.79 0.62
N TYR A 155 -6.05 -20.02 -0.34
CA TYR A 155 -6.38 -19.97 -1.75
C TYR A 155 -6.87 -21.34 -2.19
N ILE A 156 -8.09 -21.41 -2.72
CA ILE A 156 -8.79 -22.64 -3.03
C ILE A 156 -9.04 -22.69 -4.52
N LYS A 157 -8.67 -23.81 -5.12
CA LYS A 157 -9.00 -24.12 -6.51
C LYS A 157 -9.69 -25.47 -6.58
N ALA A 158 -10.90 -25.51 -7.12
CA ALA A 158 -11.70 -26.72 -7.27
C ALA A 158 -12.04 -26.96 -8.73
N HIS A 159 -12.13 -28.24 -9.09
CA HIS A 159 -12.63 -28.70 -10.36
C HIS A 159 -13.45 -29.98 -10.17
N MET A 160 -14.35 -30.23 -11.10
CA MET A 160 -15.17 -31.43 -11.12
C MET A 160 -14.74 -32.31 -12.30
N GLU A 161 -14.28 -33.54 -12.04
CA GLU A 161 -13.85 -34.49 -13.09
C GLU A 161 -15.01 -35.34 -13.64
N HIS A 162 -16.09 -35.52 -12.87
CA HIS A 162 -17.27 -36.27 -13.28
C HIS A 162 -18.57 -35.55 -12.89
N PRO A 163 -19.56 -35.43 -13.78
CA PRO A 163 -20.79 -34.68 -13.52
C PRO A 163 -21.52 -35.18 -12.26
N GLY A 164 -21.67 -34.29 -11.28
CA GLY A 164 -22.60 -34.42 -10.16
C GLY A 164 -22.19 -35.25 -8.94
N LYS A 165 -21.00 -35.88 -8.90
CA LYS A 165 -20.66 -36.84 -7.81
C LYS A 165 -19.52 -36.43 -6.90
N VAL A 166 -18.34 -36.17 -7.46
CA VAL A 166 -17.14 -35.87 -6.68
C VAL A 166 -16.48 -34.63 -7.22
N LEU A 167 -16.25 -33.69 -6.31
CA LEU A 167 -15.53 -32.47 -6.57
C LEU A 167 -14.17 -32.56 -5.89
N SER A 168 -13.11 -32.13 -6.55
CA SER A 168 -11.75 -32.20 -6.03
C SER A 168 -11.01 -30.88 -6.22
N GLY A 169 -10.04 -30.63 -5.36
CA GLY A 169 -9.33 -29.36 -5.39
C GLY A 169 -8.10 -29.33 -4.52
N ILE A 170 -7.45 -28.18 -4.59
CA ILE A 170 -6.32 -27.82 -3.74
C ILE A 170 -6.71 -26.65 -2.84
N ALA A 171 -6.08 -26.57 -1.68
CA ALA A 171 -6.09 -25.43 -0.79
C ALA A 171 -4.65 -25.09 -0.43
N ILE A 172 -4.23 -23.85 -0.63
CA ILE A 172 -2.88 -23.35 -0.32
C ILE A 172 -3.00 -22.35 0.82
N ASP A 173 -2.26 -22.56 1.91
CA ASP A 173 -2.17 -21.56 2.97
C ASP A 173 -1.38 -20.34 2.50
N ILE A 174 -2.08 -19.22 2.34
CA ILE A 174 -1.54 -17.92 1.92
C ILE A 174 -1.51 -16.91 3.08
N THR A 175 -1.65 -17.36 4.33
CA THR A 175 -1.69 -16.50 5.52
C THR A 175 -0.43 -15.65 5.64
N LYS A 176 0.75 -16.26 5.48
CA LYS A 176 2.03 -15.53 5.50
C LYS A 176 2.11 -14.49 4.38
N ARG A 177 1.66 -14.84 3.17
CA ARG A 177 1.63 -13.92 2.03
C ARG A 177 0.73 -12.72 2.30
N LYS A 178 -0.48 -12.92 2.83
CA LYS A 178 -1.40 -11.84 3.19
C LYS A 178 -0.85 -10.94 4.32
N ALA A 179 -0.13 -11.52 5.29
CA ALA A 179 0.53 -10.74 6.33
C ALA A 179 1.59 -9.80 5.74
N ILE A 180 2.43 -10.32 4.83
CA ILE A 180 3.45 -9.53 4.11
C ILE A 180 2.80 -8.45 3.24
N GLU A 181 1.76 -8.80 2.46
CA GLU A 181 1.03 -7.82 1.63
C GLU A 181 0.47 -6.67 2.47
N LYS A 182 -0.07 -6.96 3.66
CA LYS A 182 -0.58 -5.95 4.60
C LYS A 182 0.54 -5.09 5.17
N GLU A 183 1.68 -5.69 5.52
CA GLU A 183 2.85 -4.97 6.04
C GLU A 183 3.41 -4.01 4.98
N VAL A 184 3.57 -4.48 3.74
CA VAL A 184 3.99 -3.65 2.60
C VAL A 184 3.03 -2.48 2.37
N ALA A 185 1.71 -2.74 2.41
CA ALA A 185 0.72 -1.68 2.28
C ALA A 185 0.82 -0.64 3.41
N SER A 186 1.03 -1.08 4.65
CA SER A 186 1.21 -0.20 5.81
C SER A 186 2.49 0.65 5.69
N LEU A 187 3.60 0.04 5.26
CA LEU A 187 4.87 0.74 5.08
C LEU A 187 4.80 1.76 3.94
N ASN A 188 4.14 1.44 2.83
CA ASN A 188 3.91 2.39 1.75
C ASN A 188 3.08 3.59 2.21
N GLN A 189 2.05 3.37 3.03
CA GLN A 189 1.27 4.46 3.61
C GLN A 189 2.13 5.38 4.49
N GLN A 190 3.00 4.80 5.34
CA GLN A 190 3.93 5.58 6.17
C GLN A 190 4.95 6.35 5.33
N LEU A 191 5.46 5.75 4.24
CA LEU A 191 6.38 6.43 3.32
C LEU A 191 5.73 7.64 2.66
N VAL A 192 4.48 7.52 2.18
CA VAL A 192 3.73 8.63 1.59
C VAL A 192 3.53 9.75 2.62
N GLU A 193 3.17 9.40 3.86
CA GLU A 193 2.98 10.38 4.94
C GLU A 193 4.29 11.08 5.32
N SER A 194 5.40 10.33 5.38
CA SER A 194 6.74 10.88 5.63
C SER A 194 7.21 11.81 4.50
N ALA A 195 7.04 11.41 3.24
CA ALA A 195 7.35 12.26 2.09
C ALA A 195 6.53 13.55 2.10
N ARG A 196 5.24 13.47 2.49
CA ARG A 196 4.38 14.65 2.67
C ARG A 196 4.90 15.57 3.77
N MET A 197 5.31 15.03 4.93
CA MET A 197 5.89 15.82 6.02
C MET A 197 7.21 16.49 5.62
N ALA A 198 8.07 15.79 4.88
CA ALA A 198 9.31 16.37 4.36
C ALA A 198 9.01 17.53 3.38
N GLY A 199 8.06 17.35 2.46
CA GLY A 199 7.62 18.42 1.56
C GLY A 199 7.03 19.62 2.32
N MET A 200 6.28 19.40 3.40
CA MET A 200 5.80 20.47 4.28
C MET A 200 6.92 21.21 5.02
N ALA A 201 7.99 20.50 5.41
CA ALA A 201 9.16 21.11 6.03
C ALA A 201 9.90 22.05 5.05
N ASP A 202 10.04 21.65 3.79
CA ASP A 202 10.63 22.50 2.75
C ASP A 202 9.82 23.78 2.49
N VAL A 203 8.48 23.66 2.46
CA VAL A 203 7.58 24.82 2.36
C VAL A 203 7.73 25.74 3.58
N ALA A 204 7.83 25.18 4.78
CA ALA A 204 8.02 25.97 6.01
C ALA A 204 9.37 26.71 6.02
N ILE A 205 10.45 26.09 5.54
CA ILE A 205 11.77 26.74 5.40
C ILE A 205 11.69 27.93 4.43
N SER A 206 11.03 27.75 3.28
CA SER A 206 10.84 28.83 2.29
C SER A 206 10.04 29.99 2.87
N ILE A 207 8.94 29.71 3.58
CA ILE A 207 8.12 30.72 4.25
C ILE A 207 8.94 31.50 5.29
N LEU A 208 9.70 30.80 6.14
CA LEU A 208 10.55 31.44 7.15
C LEU A 208 11.59 32.36 6.51
N HIS A 209 12.21 31.92 5.41
CA HIS A 209 13.15 32.75 4.66
C HIS A 209 12.47 34.02 4.11
N ASN A 210 11.27 33.89 3.53
CA ASN A 210 10.54 35.03 2.98
C ASN A 210 10.10 36.02 4.07
N VAL A 211 9.56 35.53 5.19
CA VAL A 211 9.20 36.36 6.34
C VAL A 211 10.44 37.02 6.94
N GLY A 212 11.55 36.30 7.07
CA GLY A 212 12.82 36.84 7.57
C GLY A 212 13.34 38.00 6.72
N ASN A 213 13.26 37.89 5.39
CA ASN A 213 13.66 38.96 4.48
C ASN A 213 12.79 40.21 4.65
N ILE A 214 11.47 40.05 4.73
CA ILE A 214 10.54 41.18 4.92
C ILE A 214 10.76 41.83 6.30
N LEU A 215 10.98 41.04 7.35
CA LEU A 215 11.29 41.55 8.69
C LEU A 215 12.59 42.36 8.72
N ASN A 216 13.63 41.93 7.99
CA ASN A 216 14.85 42.72 7.87
C ASN A 216 14.58 44.08 7.22
N SER A 217 13.81 44.12 6.13
CA SER A 217 13.43 45.38 5.48
C SER A 217 12.60 46.28 6.41
N ALA A 218 11.65 45.71 7.16
CA ALA A 218 10.87 46.43 8.16
C ALA A 218 11.77 47.01 9.28
N ASN A 219 12.74 46.23 9.78
CA ASN A 219 13.67 46.70 10.80
C ASN A 219 14.55 47.87 10.29
N VAL A 220 14.96 47.85 9.03
CA VAL A 220 15.70 48.98 8.42
C VAL A 220 14.82 50.23 8.38
N SER A 221 13.57 50.14 7.90
CA SER A 221 12.63 51.26 7.91
C SER A 221 12.39 51.82 9.32
N LEU A 222 12.23 50.94 10.32
CA LEU A 222 12.11 51.36 11.72
C LEU A 222 13.36 52.09 12.23
N GLY A 223 14.56 51.61 11.88
CA GLY A 223 15.81 52.29 12.23
C GLY A 223 15.92 53.69 11.62
N LEU A 224 15.53 53.85 10.35
CA LEU A 224 15.51 55.15 9.67
C LEU A 224 14.49 56.10 10.29
N LEU A 225 13.32 55.60 10.67
CA LEU A 225 12.31 56.38 11.42
C LEU A 225 12.90 56.85 12.76
N GLN A 226 13.55 55.95 13.50
CA GLN A 226 14.13 56.25 14.80
C GLN A 226 15.23 57.32 14.71
N GLU A 227 16.17 57.20 13.77
CA GLU A 227 17.24 58.18 13.56
C GLU A 227 16.70 59.58 13.22
N LYS A 228 15.64 59.63 12.40
CA LYS A 228 15.02 60.91 12.02
C LYS A 228 14.19 61.52 13.15
N ILE A 229 13.55 60.71 14.01
CA ILE A 229 12.85 61.22 15.20
C ILE A 229 13.85 61.81 16.21
N GLU A 230 15.04 61.23 16.33
CA GLU A 230 16.11 61.79 17.17
C GLU A 230 16.62 63.15 16.66
N LYS A 231 16.46 63.46 15.36
CA LYS A 231 16.76 64.78 14.80
C LYS A 231 15.70 65.78 15.24
N ASN A 232 16.04 66.53 16.29
CA ASN A 232 15.16 67.41 17.05
C ASN A 232 14.79 68.74 16.34
N HIS A 233 14.33 68.69 15.08
CA HIS A 233 13.87 69.89 14.36
C HIS A 233 12.65 70.53 15.02
N THR A 234 11.79 69.73 15.66
CA THR A 234 10.66 70.22 16.46
C THR A 234 11.12 71.01 17.69
N GLN A 235 12.18 70.59 18.38
CA GLN A 235 12.77 71.40 19.46
C GLN A 235 13.39 72.70 18.95
N LYS A 236 13.99 72.69 17.75
CA LYS A 236 14.47 73.93 17.11
C LYS A 236 13.31 74.89 16.82
N LEU A 237 12.15 74.38 16.42
CA LEU A 237 10.94 75.19 16.23
C LEU A 237 10.44 75.78 17.55
N PHE A 238 10.34 74.98 18.62
CA PHE A 238 9.95 75.47 19.95
C PHE A 238 10.86 76.60 20.44
N LYS A 239 12.18 76.48 20.27
CA LYS A 239 13.12 77.56 20.64
C LYS A 239 12.86 78.87 19.90
N VAL A 240 12.49 78.82 18.63
CA VAL A 240 12.16 80.03 17.86
C VAL A 240 10.85 80.64 18.35
N ILE A 241 9.86 79.80 18.66
CA ILE A 241 8.59 80.24 19.24
C ILE A 241 8.82 80.91 20.60
N ASP A 242 9.68 80.33 21.45
CA ASP A 242 10.05 80.93 22.75
C ASP A 242 10.74 82.30 22.55
N MET A 243 11.69 82.40 21.62
CA MET A 243 12.36 83.67 21.31
C MET A 243 11.38 84.76 20.84
N ILE A 244 10.36 84.39 20.06
CA ILE A 244 9.30 85.32 19.63
C ILE A 244 8.39 85.67 20.83
N GLY A 245 8.02 84.69 21.66
CA GLY A 245 7.18 84.86 22.84
C GLY A 245 7.80 85.78 23.89
N ASP A 246 9.09 85.63 24.16
CA ASP A 246 9.85 86.46 25.09
C ASP A 246 9.90 87.94 24.66
N ASN A 247 9.76 88.21 23.36
CA ASN A 247 9.85 89.54 22.77
C ASN A 247 8.51 90.05 22.19
N ILE A 248 7.38 89.45 22.60
CA ILE A 248 6.07 89.72 22.00
C ILE A 248 5.67 91.21 22.08
N SER A 249 6.03 91.87 23.19
CA SER A 249 5.67 93.26 23.51
C SER A 249 6.36 94.28 22.60
N SER A 250 7.53 93.92 22.06
CA SER A 250 8.40 94.77 21.22
C SER A 250 8.80 94.07 19.93
N LEU A 251 7.92 93.21 19.42
CA LEU A 251 8.21 92.28 18.32
C LEU A 251 8.69 92.99 17.04
N ALA A 252 8.09 94.14 16.71
CA ALA A 252 8.47 94.92 15.53
C ALA A 252 9.95 95.33 15.59
N THR A 253 10.38 95.92 16.70
CA THR A 253 11.78 96.33 16.94
C THR A 253 12.71 95.12 17.01
N TYR A 254 12.27 94.02 17.63
CA TYR A 254 13.06 92.80 17.71
C TYR A 254 13.35 92.21 16.32
N LEU A 255 12.35 92.11 15.44
CA LEU A 255 12.54 91.54 14.10
C LEU A 255 13.32 92.49 13.14
N THR A 256 13.31 93.80 13.38
CA THR A 256 13.95 94.78 12.47
C THR A 256 15.28 95.35 12.94
N GLU A 257 15.59 95.30 14.24
CA GLU A 257 16.79 95.91 14.82
C GLU A 257 17.70 94.88 15.51
N ASP A 258 17.14 93.90 16.22
CA ASP A 258 17.92 92.90 16.94
C ASP A 258 18.65 91.91 15.99
N PRO A 259 19.95 91.63 16.19
CA PRO A 259 20.72 90.74 15.34
C PRO A 259 20.16 89.30 15.26
N LYS A 260 19.54 88.78 16.33
CA LYS A 260 18.92 87.46 16.36
C LYS A 260 17.52 87.49 15.77
N GLY A 261 16.75 88.52 16.08
CA GLY A 261 15.39 88.70 15.56
C GLY A 261 15.33 88.77 14.03
N LYS A 262 16.33 89.41 13.39
CA LYS A 262 16.46 89.48 11.91
C LYS A 262 16.61 88.12 11.22
N LEU A 263 17.19 87.13 11.90
CA LEU A 263 17.45 85.80 11.32
C LEU A 263 16.23 84.88 11.40
N ILE A 264 15.24 85.22 12.24
CA ILE A 264 14.07 84.37 12.50
C ILE A 264 13.27 84.07 11.23
N PRO A 265 12.93 85.03 10.35
CA PRO A 265 12.13 84.75 9.15
C PRO A 265 12.82 83.79 8.17
N GLU A 266 14.11 83.98 7.91
CA GLU A 266 14.91 83.11 7.04
C GLU A 266 15.10 81.72 7.65
N TYR A 267 15.37 81.65 8.96
CA TYR A 267 15.51 80.40 9.69
C TYR A 267 14.19 79.61 9.70
N LEU A 268 13.05 80.26 9.95
CA LEU A 268 11.72 79.61 9.88
C LEU A 268 11.42 79.08 8.48
N THR A 269 11.75 79.85 7.44
CA THR A 269 11.56 79.42 6.05
C THR A 269 12.41 78.19 5.71
N THR A 270 13.63 78.12 6.25
CA THR A 270 14.52 76.97 6.06
C THR A 270 14.07 75.76 6.88
N LEU A 271 13.65 75.98 8.13
CA LEU A 271 13.18 74.95 9.03
C LEU A 271 11.87 74.32 8.54
N GLU A 272 10.97 75.11 7.94
CA GLU A 272 9.75 74.62 7.29
C GLU A 272 10.06 73.60 6.21
N LYS A 273 11.01 73.90 5.31
CA LYS A 273 11.44 72.97 4.25
C LYS A 273 11.96 71.66 4.80
N VAL A 274 12.85 71.72 5.80
CA VAL A 274 13.45 70.52 6.43
C VAL A 274 12.37 69.68 7.11
N ILE A 275 11.48 70.29 7.90
CA ILE A 275 10.40 69.59 8.59
C ILE A 275 9.44 68.95 7.58
N LYS A 276 9.16 69.63 6.46
CA LYS A 276 8.27 69.13 5.41
C LYS A 276 8.86 67.92 4.66
N GLU A 277 10.15 67.96 4.35
CA GLU A 277 10.87 66.84 3.74
C GLU A 277 10.94 65.64 4.70
N GLU A 278 11.22 65.88 5.99
CA GLU A 278 11.19 64.84 7.02
C GLU A 278 9.79 64.21 7.15
N HIS A 279 8.74 65.02 7.20
CA HIS A 279 7.36 64.53 7.26
C HIS A 279 7.00 63.66 6.06
N HIS A 280 7.39 64.06 4.85
CA HIS A 280 7.11 63.26 3.65
C HIS A 280 7.84 61.92 3.70
N SER A 281 9.11 61.93 4.11
CA SER A 281 9.87 60.69 4.24
C SER A 281 9.34 59.78 5.35
N PHE A 282 8.87 60.32 6.47
CA PHE A 282 8.24 59.53 7.53
C PHE A 282 6.97 58.86 7.05
N ALA A 283 6.11 59.58 6.34
CA ALA A 283 4.90 59.01 5.77
C ALA A 283 5.24 57.85 4.82
N HIS A 284 6.29 58.01 4.01
CA HIS A 284 6.74 56.97 3.10
C HIS A 284 7.26 55.70 3.83
N GLU A 285 8.10 55.85 4.86
CA GLU A 285 8.60 54.71 5.63
C GLU A 285 7.49 53.99 6.41
N ILE A 286 6.51 54.73 6.93
CA ILE A 286 5.33 54.15 7.58
C ILE A 286 4.50 53.35 6.57
N GLU A 287 4.31 53.86 5.35
CA GLU A 287 3.61 53.13 4.29
C GLU A 287 4.34 51.83 3.93
N ASN A 288 5.67 51.87 3.82
CA ASN A 288 6.50 50.69 3.56
C ASN A 288 6.38 49.66 4.69
N LEU A 289 6.37 50.11 5.95
CA LEU A 289 6.15 49.23 7.10
C LEU A 289 4.78 48.55 7.07
N VAL A 290 3.73 49.29 6.75
CA VAL A 290 2.38 48.73 6.61
C VAL A 290 2.35 47.68 5.50
N LYS A 291 2.98 47.94 4.35
CA LYS A 291 3.11 46.97 3.26
C LYS A 291 3.86 45.70 3.69
N HIS A 292 5.00 45.85 4.37
CA HIS A 292 5.76 44.70 4.89
C HIS A 292 4.94 43.85 5.88
N ILE A 293 4.21 44.48 6.80
CA ILE A 293 3.34 43.76 7.75
C ILE A 293 2.21 43.03 7.02
N GLN A 294 1.62 43.66 6.01
CA GLN A 294 0.58 43.04 5.20
C GLN A 294 1.10 41.82 4.44
N HIS A 295 2.28 41.89 3.80
CA HIS A 295 2.89 40.74 3.13
C HIS A 295 3.17 39.58 4.09
N ILE A 296 3.63 39.87 5.32
CA ILE A 296 3.81 38.82 6.35
C ILE A 296 2.47 38.16 6.67
N LYS A 297 1.41 38.95 6.81
CA LYS A 297 0.06 38.43 7.09
C LYS A 297 -0.43 37.52 5.96
N ASP A 298 -0.20 37.89 4.71
CA ASP A 298 -0.62 37.11 3.55
C ASP A 298 0.14 35.78 3.46
N ILE A 299 1.47 35.80 3.69
CA ILE A 299 2.29 34.58 3.77
C ILE A 299 1.81 33.64 4.89
N VAL A 300 1.50 34.19 6.07
CA VAL A 300 1.01 33.39 7.21
C VAL A 300 -0.39 32.83 6.94
N ALA A 301 -1.29 33.61 6.35
CA ALA A 301 -2.63 33.14 5.99
C ALA A 301 -2.57 31.98 5.00
N MET A 302 -1.70 32.08 4.01
CA MET A 302 -1.45 31.05 3.01
C MET A 302 -0.92 29.73 3.63
N GLN A 303 -0.03 29.81 4.60
CA GLN A 303 0.44 28.65 5.36
C GLN A 303 -0.70 27.92 6.08
N GLN A 304 -1.65 28.66 6.66
CA GLN A 304 -2.79 28.07 7.37
C GLN A 304 -3.70 27.30 6.41
N THR A 305 -3.85 27.76 5.18
CA THR A 305 -4.61 27.05 4.13
C THR A 305 -3.93 25.75 3.73
N VAL A 306 -2.62 25.78 3.48
CA VAL A 306 -1.82 24.58 3.13
C VAL A 306 -1.79 23.56 4.28
N SER A 307 -1.91 24.01 5.53
CA SER A 307 -1.85 23.14 6.72
C SER A 307 -3.21 22.60 7.17
N LYS A 308 -4.35 23.18 6.75
CA LYS A 308 -5.68 22.84 7.28
C LYS A 308 -6.48 21.81 6.47
N VAL A 309 -6.10 21.50 5.23
CA VAL A 309 -6.83 20.49 4.44
C VAL A 309 -6.27 19.09 4.75
N SER A 310 -6.76 18.52 5.86
CA SER A 310 -6.42 17.18 6.31
C SER A 310 -7.62 16.25 6.09
N GLY A 311 -7.50 15.33 5.12
CA GLY A 311 -8.26 14.07 5.11
C GLY A 311 -9.39 13.90 4.08
N MET A 312 -9.74 14.89 3.26
CA MET A 312 -10.72 14.73 2.18
C MET A 312 -10.06 14.87 0.82
N ALA A 313 -10.37 13.95 -0.10
CA ALA A 313 -10.17 14.18 -1.53
C ALA A 313 -11.13 15.30 -1.95
N GLU A 314 -10.63 16.52 -1.92
CA GLU A 314 -11.37 17.70 -2.36
C GLU A 314 -11.15 17.87 -3.87
N LYS A 315 -12.24 18.11 -4.61
CA LYS A 315 -12.12 18.54 -6.01
C LYS A 315 -11.46 19.91 -6.02
N VAL A 316 -10.25 20.00 -6.53
CA VAL A 316 -9.48 21.25 -6.48
C VAL A 316 -9.50 21.93 -7.84
N PHE A 317 -9.77 23.23 -7.84
CA PHE A 317 -9.70 24.04 -9.05
C PHE A 317 -8.24 24.41 -9.33
N VAL A 318 -7.67 23.80 -10.38
CA VAL A 318 -6.25 23.93 -10.72
C VAL A 318 -5.77 25.38 -10.85
N PRO A 319 -6.54 26.32 -11.45
CA PRO A 319 -6.14 27.71 -11.53
C PRO A 319 -5.89 28.37 -10.18
N GLU A 320 -6.68 28.04 -9.15
CA GLU A 320 -6.50 28.59 -7.80
C GLU A 320 -5.20 28.11 -7.15
N ILE A 321 -4.81 26.84 -7.35
CA ILE A 321 -3.53 26.32 -6.88
C ILE A 321 -2.36 27.04 -7.56
N PHE A 322 -2.46 27.27 -8.88
CA PHE A 322 -1.42 27.99 -9.61
C PHE A 322 -1.30 29.45 -9.18
N ASP A 323 -2.40 30.15 -8.97
CA ASP A 323 -2.39 31.54 -8.49
C ASP A 323 -1.82 31.61 -7.06
N THR A 324 -2.15 30.63 -6.21
CA THR A 324 -1.57 30.46 -4.87
C THR A 324 -0.05 30.24 -4.97
N ALA A 325 0.42 29.32 -5.82
CA ALA A 325 1.85 29.05 -6.00
C ALA A 325 2.64 30.25 -6.57
N LEU A 326 2.01 31.04 -7.43
CA LEU A 326 2.59 32.28 -7.97
C LEU A 326 2.74 33.36 -6.90
N GLN A 327 1.74 33.51 -6.02
CA GLN A 327 1.81 34.42 -4.88
C GLN A 327 2.90 34.03 -3.87
N ILE A 328 3.10 32.73 -3.61
CA ILE A 328 4.17 32.23 -2.72
C ILE A 328 5.56 32.58 -3.26
N ASN A 329 5.75 32.48 -4.57
CA ASN A 329 7.05 32.63 -5.23
C ASN A 329 7.40 34.07 -5.63
N GLY A 330 6.59 35.04 -5.22
CA GLY A 330 6.99 36.44 -5.23
C GLY A 330 6.20 37.29 -6.20
N GLU A 331 5.23 38.00 -5.65
CA GLU A 331 4.80 39.31 -6.18
C GLU A 331 5.93 40.36 -6.22
N THR A 332 7.16 40.02 -5.86
CA THR A 332 8.30 40.96 -5.88
C THR A 332 9.08 41.03 -7.20
N SER A 333 8.79 40.20 -8.21
CA SER A 333 9.53 40.22 -9.49
C SER A 333 8.70 40.50 -10.75
N LEU A 334 7.39 40.75 -10.63
CA LEU A 334 6.56 41.23 -11.76
C LEU A 334 6.66 42.76 -11.96
N ALA A 335 7.70 43.38 -11.39
CA ALA A 335 8.10 44.72 -11.73
C ALA A 335 8.72 44.74 -13.14
N ASN A 336 7.84 44.95 -14.12
CA ASN A 336 8.04 45.66 -15.40
C ASN A 336 8.31 44.91 -16.72
N ASP A 337 8.65 43.62 -16.80
CA ASP A 337 8.97 43.01 -18.13
C ASP A 337 8.36 41.63 -18.45
N ILE A 338 7.55 41.02 -17.56
CA ILE A 338 7.01 39.67 -17.80
C ILE A 338 5.47 39.71 -17.90
N LYS A 339 4.95 39.31 -19.06
CA LYS A 339 3.51 39.18 -19.31
C LYS A 339 3.07 37.74 -19.10
N LEU A 340 2.40 37.48 -17.98
CA LEU A 340 1.84 36.16 -17.68
C LEU A 340 0.56 35.95 -18.51
N THR A 341 0.52 34.88 -19.31
CA THR A 341 -0.67 34.51 -20.10
C THR A 341 -1.22 33.21 -19.53
N ARG A 342 -2.50 33.22 -19.12
CA ARG A 342 -3.18 32.08 -18.49
C ARG A 342 -4.11 31.42 -19.52
N GLU A 343 -3.83 30.18 -19.89
CA GLU A 343 -4.67 29.37 -20.76
C GLU A 343 -5.04 28.09 -20.01
N TYR A 344 -6.31 27.98 -19.63
CA TYR A 344 -6.85 26.83 -18.89
C TYR A 344 -8.00 26.20 -19.69
N GLU A 345 -8.12 24.88 -19.68
CA GLU A 345 -9.27 24.17 -20.28
C GLU A 345 -10.55 24.37 -19.44
N GLU A 346 -11.74 24.28 -20.04
CA GLU A 346 -13.02 24.59 -19.36
C GLU A 346 -13.35 23.66 -18.17
N SER A 347 -12.62 22.55 -17.98
CA SER A 347 -12.78 21.63 -16.85
C SER A 347 -11.47 21.41 -16.09
N CYS A 348 -11.07 22.42 -15.31
CA CYS A 348 -9.85 22.35 -14.50
C CYS A 348 -10.08 21.90 -13.04
N PHE A 349 -11.00 20.95 -12.80
CA PHE A 349 -11.16 20.32 -11.49
C PHE A 349 -10.51 18.94 -11.50
N ILE A 350 -9.60 18.67 -10.57
CA ILE A 350 -9.02 17.33 -10.33
C ILE A 350 -9.52 16.75 -9.01
#